data_AF-A0A969E4I1-F1
#
_entry.id   AF-A0A969E4I1-F1
#
_cell.length_a   1.000
_cell.length_b   1.000
_cell.length_c   1.000
_cell.angle_alpha   90.00
_cell.angle_beta   90.00
_cell.angle_gamma   90.00
#
_symmetry.space_group_name_H-M   'P 1'
#
loop_
_entity.id
_entity.type
_entity.pdbx_description
1 polymer ?
#
loop_
_entity_poly.entity_id
_entity_poly.type
_entity_poly.pdbx_seq_one_letter_code
_entity_poly.pdbx_strand_id
1 'polypeptide(L)'
;MEGLQRLWDVLLESLRVFGDKFMETIPSFLGAIIVILIAWLLARLISGGFEKLLKTVKFDQLSERFKLTSFLEQTGIQMSPSALIGRFIYWVFVLLIISSAAETLNWTSVSSQIQRFIEYLPNFLTGIFMFIVGSYLSSLVRDFVRSSTGSLGISTGRHFE
;
A
#
# COMPACT_ATOMS: atom_id res chain seq x y z
N MET A 1 -52.97 25.90 -18.68
CA MET A 1 -53.27 24.90 -17.63
C MET A 1 -52.33 23.68 -17.70
N GLU A 2 -51.84 23.31 -18.89
CA GLU A 2 -50.89 22.19 -19.10
C GLU A 2 -49.54 22.33 -18.36
N GLY A 3 -49.00 23.54 -18.21
CA GLY A 3 -47.72 23.75 -17.53
C GLY A 3 -47.76 23.44 -16.02
N LEU A 4 -48.90 23.65 -15.37
CA LEU A 4 -49.05 23.35 -13.95
C LEU A 4 -49.11 21.84 -13.71
N GLN A 5 -49.78 21.11 -14.61
CA GLN A 5 -49.85 19.64 -14.57
C GLN A 5 -48.46 19.02 -14.77
N ARG A 6 -47.68 19.53 -15.73
CA ARG A 6 -46.29 19.10 -15.95
C ARG A 6 -45.38 19.30 -14.73
N LEU A 7 -45.54 20.39 -14.00
CA LEU A 7 -44.80 20.63 -12.76
C LEU A 7 -45.18 19.63 -11.66
N TRP A 8 -46.47 19.31 -11.54
CA TRP A 8 -46.94 18.31 -10.60
C TRP A 8 -46.40 16.92 -10.91
N ASP A 9 -46.36 16.54 -12.19
CA ASP A 9 -45.82 15.24 -12.61
C ASP A 9 -44.33 15.12 -12.31
N VAL A 10 -43.54 16.15 -12.62
CA VAL A 10 -42.08 16.17 -12.34
C VAL A 10 -41.80 16.14 -10.84
N LEU A 11 -42.62 16.82 -10.03
CA LEU A 11 -42.46 16.81 -8.56
C LEU A 11 -42.79 15.45 -7.96
N LEU A 12 -43.87 14.81 -8.41
CA LEU A 12 -44.26 13.48 -7.95
C LEU A 12 -43.26 12.42 -8.39
N GLU A 13 -42.74 12.53 -9.61
CA GLU A 13 -41.72 11.63 -10.13
C GLU A 13 -40.38 11.80 -9.39
N SER A 14 -39.98 13.05 -9.10
CA SER A 14 -38.80 13.33 -8.28
C SER A 14 -38.94 12.78 -6.86
N LEU A 15 -40.12 12.92 -6.25
CA LEU A 15 -40.41 12.42 -4.90
C LEU A 15 -40.45 10.89 -4.86
N ARG A 16 -40.98 10.26 -5.91
CA ARG A 16 -41.03 8.81 -6.06
C ARG A 16 -39.64 8.22 -6.25
N VAL A 17 -38.83 8.79 -7.14
CA VAL A 17 -37.42 8.39 -7.34
C VAL A 17 -36.60 8.58 -6.06
N PHE A 18 -36.87 9.64 -5.29
CA PHE A 18 -36.25 9.83 -3.98
C PHE A 18 -36.68 8.76 -2.96
N GLY A 19 -37.98 8.45 -2.90
CA GLY A 19 -38.52 7.40 -2.04
C GLY A 19 -37.95 6.01 -2.36
N ASP A 20 -37.84 5.67 -3.64
CA ASP A 20 -37.30 4.40 -4.12
C ASP A 20 -35.81 4.26 -3.73
N LYS A 21 -35.00 5.31 -3.95
CA LYS A 21 -33.60 5.33 -3.50
C LYS A 21 -33.47 5.24 -1.98
N PHE A 22 -34.39 5.83 -1.24
CA PHE A 22 -34.38 5.79 0.23
C PHE A 22 -34.68 4.37 0.75
N MET A 23 -35.68 3.70 0.18
CA MET A 23 -35.97 2.30 0.50
C MET A 23 -34.82 1.35 0.13
N GLU A 24 -34.13 1.61 -0.99
CA GLU A 24 -32.97 0.83 -1.44
C GLU A 24 -31.71 1.06 -0.57
N THR A 25 -31.63 2.19 0.14
CA THR A 25 -30.50 2.53 1.03
C THR A 25 -30.63 1.90 2.43
N ILE A 26 -31.83 1.49 2.86
CA ILE A 26 -32.03 0.83 4.17
C ILE A 26 -31.28 -0.52 4.25
N PRO A 27 -31.39 -1.44 3.26
CA PRO A 27 -30.61 -2.67 3.24
C PRO A 27 -29.09 -2.45 3.21
N SER A 28 -28.62 -1.40 2.51
CA SER A 28 -27.18 -1.11 2.43
C SER A 28 -26.61 -0.61 3.77
N PHE A 29 -27.42 0.09 4.58
CA PHE A 29 -27.05 0.46 5.95
C PHE A 29 -26.88 -0.75 6.87
N LEU A 30 -27.76 -1.74 6.77
CA LEU A 30 -27.62 -3.02 7.48
C LEU A 30 -26.38 -3.79 7.03
N GLY A 31 -26.11 -3.82 5.71
CA GLY A 31 -24.89 -4.38 5.14
C GLY A 31 -23.64 -3.68 5.68
N ALA A 32 -23.65 -2.35 5.77
CA ALA A 32 -22.56 -1.56 6.32
C ALA A 32 -22.24 -1.94 7.77
N ILE A 33 -23.26 -2.13 8.61
CA ILE A 33 -23.09 -2.53 10.01
C ILE A 33 -22.45 -3.91 10.14
N ILE A 34 -22.93 -4.90 9.36
CA ILE A 34 -22.38 -6.25 9.33
C ILE A 34 -20.91 -6.23 8.90
N VAL A 35 -20.60 -5.43 7.88
CA VAL A 35 -19.26 -5.27 7.35
C VAL A 35 -18.32 -4.63 8.37
N ILE A 36 -18.77 -3.58 9.07
CA ILE A 36 -18.00 -2.96 10.15
C ILE A 36 -17.73 -3.98 11.27
N LEU A 37 -18.70 -4.82 11.62
CA LEU A 37 -18.54 -5.89 12.60
C LEU A 37 -17.47 -6.92 12.17
N ILE A 38 -17.51 -7.36 10.91
CA ILE A 38 -16.53 -8.31 10.36
C ILE A 38 -15.14 -7.66 10.28
N ALA A 39 -15.05 -6.41 9.80
CA ALA A 39 -13.80 -5.67 9.72
C ALA A 39 -13.17 -5.47 11.10
N TRP A 40 -13.97 -5.14 12.12
CA TRP A 40 -13.52 -4.99 13.50
C TRP A 40 -13.03 -6.33 14.09
N LEU A 41 -13.75 -7.42 13.82
CA LEU A 41 -13.36 -8.76 14.26
C LEU A 41 -12.04 -9.21 13.63
N LEU A 42 -11.89 -9.00 12.32
CA LEU A 42 -10.68 -9.31 11.57
C LEU A 42 -9.50 -8.44 12.03
N ALA A 43 -9.71 -7.13 12.21
CA ALA A 43 -8.68 -6.23 12.72
C ALA A 43 -8.13 -6.72 14.08
N ARG A 44 -9.00 -7.18 14.98
CA ARG A 44 -8.63 -7.69 16.30
C ARG A 44 -7.82 -8.99 16.21
N LEU A 45 -8.20 -9.92 15.34
CA LEU A 45 -7.46 -11.15 15.07
C LEU A 45 -6.07 -10.88 14.51
N ILE A 46 -5.98 -9.93 13.58
CA ILE A 46 -4.74 -9.54 12.90
C ILE A 46 -3.79 -8.82 13.86
N SER A 47 -4.27 -7.88 14.67
CA SER A 47 -3.43 -7.22 15.67
C SER A 47 -2.73 -8.22 16.60
N GLY A 48 -3.43 -9.28 17.03
CA GLY A 48 -2.82 -10.34 17.83
C GLY A 48 -1.85 -11.25 17.06
N GLY A 49 -2.09 -11.46 15.77
CA GLY A 49 -1.22 -12.26 14.89
C GLY A 49 0.06 -11.53 14.49
N PHE A 50 -0.02 -10.23 14.20
CA PHE A 50 1.12 -9.41 13.80
C PHE A 50 2.09 -9.16 14.94
N GLU A 51 1.61 -8.92 16.15
CA GLU A 51 2.48 -8.80 17.33
C GLU A 51 3.32 -10.07 17.58
N LYS A 52 2.75 -11.25 17.27
CA LYS A 52 3.47 -12.53 17.36
C LYS A 52 4.42 -12.75 16.18
N LEU A 53 3.98 -12.47 14.95
CA LEU A 53 4.82 -12.60 13.75
C LEU A 53 6.05 -11.69 13.80
N LEU A 54 5.90 -10.42 14.20
CA LEU A 54 7.03 -9.49 14.33
C LEU A 54 8.06 -9.95 15.37
N LYS A 55 7.61 -10.57 16.48
CA LYS A 55 8.51 -11.18 17.47
C LYS A 55 9.19 -12.46 16.97
N THR A 56 8.52 -13.25 16.13
CA THR A 56 9.03 -14.55 15.65
C THR A 56 10.03 -14.42 14.51
N VAL A 57 9.88 -13.43 13.61
CA VAL A 57 10.70 -13.37 12.39
C VAL A 57 12.18 -13.02 12.65
N LYS A 58 12.58 -12.58 13.87
CA LYS A 58 13.97 -12.24 14.23
C LYS A 58 14.70 -11.41 13.15
N PHE A 59 13.96 -10.55 12.45
CA PHE A 59 14.45 -9.79 11.30
C PHE A 59 15.50 -8.73 11.70
N ASP A 60 15.58 -8.42 12.99
CA ASP A 60 16.65 -7.61 13.58
C ASP A 60 18.04 -8.23 13.35
N GLN A 61 18.17 -9.56 13.43
CA GLN A 61 19.46 -10.25 13.20
C GLN A 61 19.86 -10.26 11.72
N LEU A 62 18.91 -10.11 10.80
CA LEU A 62 19.16 -10.04 9.37
C LEU A 62 19.51 -8.61 8.94
N SER A 63 18.87 -7.59 9.52
CA SER A 63 19.15 -6.17 9.24
C SER A 63 20.53 -5.71 9.69
N GLU A 64 21.06 -6.23 10.80
CA GLU A 64 22.44 -5.96 11.23
C GLU A 64 23.48 -6.42 10.19
N ARG A 65 23.22 -7.53 9.47
CA ARG A 65 24.14 -8.04 8.44
C ARG A 65 24.13 -7.21 7.15
N PHE A 66 23.04 -6.49 6.87
CA PHE A 66 22.89 -5.69 5.66
C PHE A 66 23.12 -4.18 5.87
N LYS A 67 23.52 -3.74 7.08
CA LYS A 67 23.71 -2.31 7.46
C LYS A 67 22.48 -1.42 7.17
N LEU A 68 21.28 -2.02 7.05
CA LEU A 68 20.04 -1.29 6.77
C LEU A 68 19.70 -0.30 7.89
N THR A 69 20.02 -0.66 9.14
CA THR A 69 19.84 0.20 10.32
C THR A 69 20.55 1.55 10.16
N SER A 70 21.81 1.54 9.69
CA SER A 70 22.62 2.74 9.50
C SER A 70 22.10 3.65 8.37
N PHE A 71 21.38 3.09 7.39
CA PHE A 71 20.76 3.86 6.30
C PHE A 71 19.43 4.50 6.75
N LEU A 72 18.64 3.79 7.56
CA LEU A 72 17.41 4.33 8.15
C LEU A 72 17.71 5.43 9.18
N GLU A 73 18.76 5.27 10.00
CA GLU A 73 19.20 6.30 10.95
C GLU A 73 19.67 7.58 10.24
N GLN A 74 20.37 7.46 9.10
CA GLN A 74 20.78 8.62 8.28
C GLN A 74 19.61 9.39 7.66
N THR A 75 18.44 8.76 7.51
CA THR A 75 17.22 9.41 7.02
C THR A 75 16.33 9.94 8.15
N GLY A 76 16.79 9.86 9.41
CA GLY A 76 16.07 10.34 10.60
C GLY A 76 15.00 9.39 11.11
N ILE A 77 14.92 8.16 10.58
CA ILE A 77 13.92 7.16 10.96
C ILE A 77 14.50 6.29 12.08
N GLN A 78 14.11 6.56 13.33
CA GLN A 78 14.51 5.79 14.52
C GLN A 78 13.70 4.48 14.69
N MET A 79 13.49 3.73 13.61
CA MET A 79 12.78 2.44 13.64
C MET A 79 13.63 1.35 13.00
N SER A 80 13.57 0.15 13.57
CA SER A 80 14.21 -1.02 12.96
C SER A 80 13.54 -1.35 11.61
N PRO A 81 14.31 -1.81 10.59
CA PRO A 81 13.74 -2.17 9.29
C PRO A 81 12.67 -3.27 9.40
N SER A 82 12.80 -4.14 10.41
CA SER A 82 11.84 -5.17 10.80
C SER A 82 10.47 -4.60 11.19
N ALA A 83 10.46 -3.56 12.02
CA ALA A 83 9.25 -2.85 12.43
C ALA A 83 8.62 -2.09 11.25
N LEU A 84 9.44 -1.54 10.36
CA LEU A 84 8.98 -0.83 9.17
C LEU A 84 8.25 -1.76 8.20
N ILE A 85 8.83 -2.94 7.91
CA ILE A 85 8.19 -3.98 7.09
C ILE A 85 6.93 -4.52 7.77
N GLY A 86 6.98 -4.78 9.08
CA GLY A 86 5.82 -5.22 9.83
C GLY A 86 4.65 -4.23 9.77
N ARG A 87 4.96 -2.93 9.88
CA ARG A 87 3.97 -1.84 9.75
C ARG A 87 3.43 -1.72 8.33
N PHE A 88 4.28 -1.92 7.32
CA PHE A 88 3.86 -1.95 5.92
C PHE A 88 2.85 -3.08 5.68
N ILE A 89 3.18 -4.31 6.08
CA ILE A 89 2.28 -5.47 5.89
C ILE A 89 0.97 -5.27 6.65
N TYR A 90 1.00 -4.71 7.87
CA TYR A 90 -0.23 -4.36 8.61
C TYR A 90 -1.16 -3.46 7.78
N TRP A 91 -0.64 -2.40 7.17
CA TRP A 91 -1.43 -1.49 6.34
C TRP A 91 -2.01 -2.19 5.10
N VAL A 92 -1.26 -3.10 4.47
CA VAL A 92 -1.75 -3.90 3.33
C VAL A 92 -2.95 -4.76 3.72
N PHE A 93 -2.89 -5.41 4.88
CA PHE A 93 -4.02 -6.19 5.39
C PHE A 93 -5.24 -5.33 5.73
N VAL A 94 -5.02 -4.13 6.29
CA VAL A 94 -6.11 -3.16 6.53
C VAL A 94 -6.77 -2.77 5.21
N LEU A 95 -5.99 -2.49 4.16
CA LEU A 95 -6.51 -2.20 2.82
C LEU A 95 -7.34 -3.37 2.25
N LEU A 96 -6.90 -4.62 2.43
CA LEU A 96 -7.67 -5.80 2.00
C LEU A 96 -9.04 -5.89 2.69
N ILE A 97 -9.09 -5.65 4.00
CA ILE A 97 -10.34 -5.67 4.78
C ILE A 97 -11.27 -4.55 4.31
N ILE A 98 -10.75 -3.34 4.14
CA ILE A 98 -11.53 -2.19 3.66
C ILE A 98 -12.06 -2.45 2.24
N SER A 99 -11.28 -3.09 1.37
CA SER A 99 -11.73 -3.46 0.03
C SER A 99 -12.87 -4.48 0.08
N SER A 100 -12.73 -5.55 0.86
CA SER A 100 -13.78 -6.58 1.01
C SER A 100 -15.05 -6.01 1.63
N ALA A 101 -14.87 -5.08 2.58
CA ALA A 101 -15.95 -4.29 3.14
C ALA A 101 -16.68 -3.48 2.04
N ALA A 102 -15.94 -2.68 1.27
CA ALA A 102 -16.49 -1.87 0.19
C ALA A 102 -17.23 -2.72 -0.86
N GLU A 103 -16.74 -3.91 -1.21
CA GLU A 103 -17.44 -4.84 -2.11
C GLU A 103 -18.78 -5.30 -1.54
N THR A 104 -18.82 -5.63 -0.25
CA THR A 104 -20.05 -6.08 0.42
C THR A 104 -21.11 -4.97 0.49
N LEU A 105 -20.68 -3.70 0.59
CA LEU A 105 -21.57 -2.52 0.48
C LEU A 105 -21.93 -2.17 -0.98
N ASN A 106 -21.49 -2.94 -1.97
CA ASN A 106 -21.61 -2.65 -3.41
C ASN A 106 -20.94 -1.32 -3.83
N TRP A 107 -19.92 -0.86 -3.09
CA TRP A 107 -19.09 0.29 -3.46
C TRP A 107 -17.97 -0.15 -4.41
N THR A 108 -18.35 -0.69 -5.55
CA THR A 108 -17.44 -1.25 -6.57
C THR A 108 -16.41 -0.25 -7.09
N SER A 109 -16.74 1.04 -7.16
CA SER A 109 -15.76 2.07 -7.51
C SER A 109 -14.65 2.22 -6.46
N VAL A 110 -14.97 2.09 -5.17
CA VAL A 110 -13.98 2.22 -4.09
C VAL A 110 -13.13 0.95 -3.99
N SER A 111 -13.77 -0.22 -3.98
CA SER A 111 -13.06 -1.50 -3.88
C SER A 111 -12.10 -1.72 -5.05
N SER A 112 -12.52 -1.42 -6.28
CA SER A 112 -11.68 -1.60 -7.47
C SER A 112 -10.43 -0.70 -7.47
N GLN A 113 -10.51 0.53 -6.95
CA GLN A 113 -9.33 1.39 -6.81
C GLN A 113 -8.36 0.85 -5.76
N ILE A 114 -8.90 0.36 -4.63
CA ILE A 114 -8.07 -0.25 -3.58
C ILE A 114 -7.41 -1.53 -4.09
N GLN A 115 -8.14 -2.41 -4.78
CA GLN A 115 -7.58 -3.63 -5.38
C GLN A 115 -6.48 -3.35 -6.38
N ARG A 116 -6.67 -2.37 -7.28
CA ARG A 116 -5.60 -1.93 -8.19
C ARG A 116 -4.36 -1.51 -7.41
N PHE A 117 -4.53 -0.73 -6.35
CA PHE A 117 -3.42 -0.32 -5.49
C PHE A 117 -2.69 -1.54 -4.89
N ILE A 118 -3.44 -2.56 -4.45
CA ILE A 118 -2.88 -3.80 -3.92
C ILE A 118 -2.14 -4.61 -5.00
N GLU A 119 -2.68 -4.69 -6.21
CA GLU A 119 -2.04 -5.33 -7.37
C GLU A 119 -0.74 -4.63 -7.81
N TYR A 120 -0.60 -3.34 -7.51
CA TYR A 120 0.66 -2.63 -7.73
C TYR A 120 1.75 -3.01 -6.72
N LEU A 121 1.43 -3.51 -5.52
CA LEU A 121 2.44 -3.85 -4.50
C LEU A 121 3.46 -4.90 -4.99
N PRO A 122 3.06 -6.06 -5.54
CA PRO A 122 4.00 -7.04 -6.08
C PRO A 122 4.90 -6.49 -7.18
N ASN A 123 4.33 -5.70 -8.09
CA ASN A 123 5.08 -5.04 -9.16
C ASN A 123 6.08 -4.02 -8.61
N PHE A 124 5.69 -3.27 -7.57
CA PHE A 124 6.56 -2.32 -6.90
C PHE A 124 7.74 -3.01 -6.19
N LEU A 125 7.49 -4.12 -5.49
CA LEU A 125 8.54 -4.94 -4.89
C LEU A 125 9.49 -5.51 -5.95
N THR A 126 8.95 -5.95 -7.09
CA THR A 126 9.75 -6.42 -8.24
C THR A 126 10.62 -5.29 -8.80
N GLY A 127 10.10 -4.07 -8.86
CA GLY A 127 10.84 -2.86 -9.24
C GLY A 127 12.00 -2.55 -8.28
N ILE A 128 11.76 -2.60 -6.96
CA ILE A 128 12.81 -2.45 -5.95
C ILE A 128 13.88 -3.54 -6.13
N PHE A 129 13.48 -4.78 -6.33
CA PHE A 129 14.40 -5.89 -6.56
C PHE A 129 15.28 -5.66 -7.80
N MET A 130 14.66 -5.28 -8.92
CA MET A 130 15.38 -4.91 -10.15
C MET A 130 16.33 -3.73 -9.94
N PHE A 131 15.93 -2.71 -9.18
CA PHE A 131 16.78 -1.57 -8.86
C PHE A 131 18.01 -1.98 -8.06
N ILE A 132 17.84 -2.82 -7.04
CA ILE A 132 18.96 -3.36 -6.24
C ILE A 132 19.92 -4.14 -7.14
N VAL A 133 19.40 -5.07 -7.95
CA VAL A 133 20.21 -5.89 -8.87
C VAL A 133 20.94 -5.00 -9.89
N GLY A 134 20.25 -4.04 -10.50
CA GLY A 134 20.83 -3.12 -11.48
C GLY A 134 21.92 -2.23 -10.87
N SER A 135 21.71 -1.72 -9.65
CA SER A 135 22.71 -0.94 -8.93
C SER A 135 23.96 -1.76 -8.63
N TYR A 136 23.79 -3.02 -8.23
CA TYR A 136 24.89 -3.94 -7.97
C TYR A 136 25.67 -4.26 -9.25
N LEU A 137 24.98 -4.55 -10.36
CA LEU A 137 25.60 -4.73 -11.67
C LEU A 137 26.37 -3.48 -12.11
N SER A 138 25.81 -2.30 -11.90
CA SER A 138 26.46 -1.03 -12.24
C SER A 138 27.76 -0.83 -11.45
N SER A 139 27.79 -1.19 -10.16
CA SER A 139 29.04 -1.18 -9.39
C SER A 139 30.07 -2.15 -9.96
N LEU A 140 29.67 -3.37 -10.35
CA LEU A 140 30.60 -4.33 -10.97
C LEU A 140 31.21 -3.79 -12.27
N VAL A 141 30.39 -3.17 -13.12
CA VAL A 141 30.87 -2.52 -14.36
C VAL A 141 31.82 -1.36 -14.03
N ARG A 142 31.47 -0.53 -13.05
CA ARG A 142 32.30 0.59 -12.60
C ARG A 142 33.66 0.10 -12.09
N ASP A 143 33.68 -0.97 -11.32
CA ASP A 143 34.90 -1.56 -10.76
C ASP A 143 35.75 -2.20 -11.85
N PHE A 144 35.13 -2.85 -12.83
CA PHE A 144 35.83 -3.41 -14.00
C PHE A 144 36.48 -2.34 -14.89
N VAL A 145 35.79 -1.20 -15.10
CA VAL A 145 36.36 -0.06 -15.83
C VAL A 145 37.51 0.56 -15.02
N ARG A 146 37.33 0.76 -13.71
CA ARG A 146 38.37 1.30 -12.84
C ARG A 146 39.60 0.40 -12.77
N SER A 147 39.44 -0.91 -12.70
CA SER A 147 40.56 -1.85 -12.68
C SER A 147 41.32 -1.89 -14.00
N SER A 148 40.60 -1.76 -15.13
CA SER A 148 41.20 -1.69 -16.47
C SER A 148 41.95 -0.38 -16.72
N THR A 149 41.42 0.76 -16.26
CA THR A 149 42.13 2.05 -16.35
C THR A 149 43.29 2.14 -15.37
N GLY A 150 43.14 1.55 -14.17
CA GLY A 150 44.19 1.50 -13.16
C GLY A 150 45.38 0.62 -13.54
N SER A 151 45.15 -0.50 -14.23
CA SER A 151 46.22 -1.36 -14.74
C SER A 151 46.95 -0.77 -15.96
N LEU A 152 46.32 0.18 -16.66
CA LEU A 152 46.93 0.95 -17.76
C LEU A 152 47.74 2.18 -17.28
N GLY A 153 47.89 2.39 -15.98
CA GLY A 153 48.74 3.45 -15.43
C GLY A 153 48.23 4.88 -15.61
N ILE A 154 46.96 5.05 -16.01
CA ILE A 154 46.32 6.37 -16.10
C ILE A 154 45.90 6.78 -14.68
N SER A 155 46.90 7.22 -13.90
CA SER A 155 46.74 8.01 -12.69
C SER A 155 46.00 9.29 -13.07
N THR A 156 44.69 9.35 -12.86
CA THR A 156 43.96 10.61 -12.82
C THR A 156 44.68 11.52 -11.82
N GLY A 157 45.13 12.67 -12.31
CA GLY A 157 46.14 13.50 -11.70
C GLY A 157 45.92 13.77 -10.21
N ARG A 158 46.97 13.50 -9.44
CA ARG A 158 47.35 14.36 -8.32
C ARG A 158 47.37 15.81 -8.83
N HIS A 159 46.38 16.60 -8.42
CA HIS A 159 46.54 18.03 -8.21
C HIS A 159 46.24 18.25 -6.72
N PHE A 160 47.28 18.31 -5.89
CA PHE A 160 48.13 19.48 -5.60
C PHE A 160 47.39 20.49 -4.72
N GLU A 161 47.90 20.55 -3.47
CA GLU A 161 47.70 21.52 -2.38
C GLU A 161 46.37 21.52 -1.61
#